data_AF-A0A843DYL7-F1
#
_entry.id   AF-A0A843DYL7-F1
#
_cell.length_a   1.000
_cell.length_b   1.000
_cell.length_c   1.000
_cell.angle_alpha   90.00
_cell.angle_beta   90.00
_cell.angle_gamma   90.00
#
_symmetry.space_group_name_H-M   'P 1'
#
loop_
_entity.id
_entity.type
_entity.pdbx_description
1 polymer ?
#
loop_
_entity_poly.entity_id
_entity_poly.type
_entity_poly.pdbx_seq_one_letter_code
_entity_poly.pdbx_strand_id
1 'polypeptide(L)' 'MDMSFATQALGIEYMSRNYENMEPTVHRVPEMIDKKIASIKLESMGVVIDHLSDDQIKYTTGWQEGT' A
#
# COMPACT_ATOMS: atom_id res chain seq x y z
N MET A 1 -17.23 -3.45 4.63
CA MET A 1 -17.16 -2.93 6.02
C MET A 1 -15.82 -3.27 6.63
N ASP A 2 -15.37 -4.52 6.49
CA ASP A 2 -13.98 -4.98 6.64
C ASP A 2 -12.89 -3.95 6.29
N MET A 3 -12.91 -3.36 5.09
CA MET A 3 -11.86 -2.43 4.67
C MET A 3 -11.84 -1.14 5.50
N SER A 4 -13.00 -0.55 5.80
CA SER A 4 -13.08 0.68 6.61
C SER A 4 -12.60 0.47 8.04
N PHE A 5 -12.94 -0.68 8.65
CA PHE A 5 -12.46 -1.02 9.99
C PHE A 5 -10.96 -1.33 10.00
N ALA A 6 -10.42 -1.97 8.96
CA ALA A 6 -8.98 -2.17 8.82
C ALA A 6 -8.24 -0.83 8.73
N THR A 7 -8.76 0.14 7.97
CA THR A 7 -8.20 1.50 7.88
C THR A 7 -8.20 2.19 9.24
N GLN A 8 -9.30 2.10 9.99
CA GLN A 8 -9.39 2.70 11.32
C GLN A 8 -8.43 2.04 12.32
N ALA A 9 -8.38 0.71 12.36
CA ALA A 9 -7.53 -0.03 13.28
C ALA A 9 -6.04 0.25 13.04
N LEU A 10 -5.58 0.14 11.78
CA LEU A 10 -4.19 0.41 11.43
C LEU A 10 -3.86 1.91 11.51
N GLY A 11 -4.83 2.78 11.24
CA GLY A 11 -4.67 4.22 11.45
C GLY A 11 -4.44 4.57 12.92
N ILE A 12 -5.20 3.96 13.84
CA ILE A 12 -5.01 4.13 15.28
C ILE A 12 -3.66 3.58 15.74
N GLU A 13 -3.25 2.41 15.24
CA GLU A 13 -1.92 1.86 15.51
C GLU A 13 -0.80 2.79 15.02
N TYR A 14 -0.93 3.34 13.82
CA TYR A 14 0.05 4.27 13.28
C TYR A 14 0.15 5.54 14.13
N MET A 15 -1.00 6.12 14.52
CA MET A 15 -1.02 7.29 15.38
C MET A 15 -0.39 6.99 16.75
N SER A 16 -0.74 5.88 17.39
CA SER A 16 -0.20 5.55 18.73
C SER A 16 1.32 5.36 18.73
N ARG A 17 1.89 4.93 17.60
CA ARG A 17 3.34 4.76 17.44
C ARG A 17 4.08 6.02 16.99
N ASN A 18 3.40 6.98 16.36
CA ASN A 18 4.04 8.12 15.70
C ASN A 18 3.58 9.50 16.21
N TYR A 19 2.67 9.56 17.20
CA TYR A 19 2.01 10.80 17.64
C TYR A 19 2.97 11.94 17.99
N GLU A 20 4.17 11.63 18.50
CA GLU A 20 5.18 12.65 18.89
C GLU A 20 5.66 13.49 17.69
N ASN A 21 5.59 12.94 16.48
CA ASN A 21 5.99 13.60 15.24
C ASN A 21 4.79 14.08 14.42
N MET A 22 3.59 14.12 15.00
CA MET A 22 2.36 14.50 14.30
C MET A 22 1.88 15.88 14.76
N GLU A 23 1.74 16.79 13.80
CA GLU A 23 1.13 18.10 14.02
C GLU A 23 -0.39 17.98 14.27
N PRO A 24 -1.01 18.91 15.01
CA PRO A 24 -2.46 18.92 15.27
C PRO A 24 -3.26 19.37 14.03
N THR A 25 -3.22 18.56 12.98
CA THR A 25 -3.88 18.78 11.70
C THR A 25 -4.54 17.50 11.20
N VAL A 26 -5.29 17.59 10.09
CA VAL A 26 -5.89 16.41 9.46
C VAL A 26 -4.84 15.70 8.61
N HIS A 27 -4.46 14.51 9.04
CA HIS A 27 -3.53 13.65 8.31
C HIS A 27 -4.28 12.69 7.39
N ARG A 28 -3.73 12.46 6.19
CA ARG A 28 -4.16 11.33 5.36
C ARG A 28 -3.60 10.04 5.92
N VAL A 29 -4.32 8.94 5.71
CA VAL A 29 -3.79 7.60 6.01
C VAL A 29 -2.53 7.37 5.16
N PRO A 30 -1.41 6.94 5.75
CA PRO A 30 -0.20 6.59 5.00
C PRO A 30 -0.47 5.56 3.90
N GLU A 31 0.10 5.76 2.72
CA GLU A 31 -0.09 4.89 1.55
C GLU A 31 0.29 3.43 1.84
N MET A 32 1.29 3.20 2.68
CA MET A 32 1.70 1.86 3.10
C MET A 32 0.58 1.10 3.83
N ILE A 33 -0.26 1.79 4.60
CA ILE A 33 -1.39 1.18 5.30
C ILE A 33 -2.47 0.80 4.29
N ASP A 34 -2.75 1.70 3.34
CA ASP A 34 -3.74 1.46 2.30
C ASP A 34 -3.35 0.25 1.42
N LYS A 35 -2.10 0.22 0.96
CA LYS A 35 -1.55 -0.92 0.21
C LYS A 35 -1.59 -2.23 1.00
N LYS A 36 -1.33 -2.19 2.31
CA LYS A 36 -1.41 -3.37 3.17
C LYS A 36 -2.85 -3.89 3.26
N ILE A 37 -3.84 -3.01 3.44
CA ILE A 37 -5.25 -3.39 3.50
C ILE A 37 -5.70 -3.99 2.16
N ALA A 38 -5.33 -3.34 1.05
CA ALA A 38 -5.64 -3.84 -0.29
C ALA A 38 -5.03 -5.24 -0.53
N SER A 39 -3.78 -5.45 -0.15
CA SER A 39 -3.09 -6.75 -0.29
C SER A 39 -3.80 -7.85 0.51
N ILE A 40 -4.12 -7.60 1.78
CA ILE A 40 -4.85 -8.55 2.63
C ILE A 40 -6.24 -8.85 2.05
N LYS A 41 -6.92 -7.83 1.51
CA LYS A 41 -8.24 -8.02 0.90
C LYS A 41 -8.16 -8.93 -0.32
N LEU A 42 -7.22 -8.68 -1.22
CA LEU A 42 -7.00 -9.50 -2.41
C LEU A 42 -6.67 -10.95 -2.04
N GLU A 43 -5.77 -11.15 -1.07
CA GLU A 43 -5.43 -12.48 -0.55
C GLU A 43 -6.66 -13.21 0.01
N SER A 44 -7.50 -12.53 0.80
CA SER A 44 -8.73 -13.11 1.35
C SER A 44 -9.76 -13.51 0.28
N MET A 45 -9.66 -12.93 -0.91
CA MET A 45 -10.50 -13.25 -2.07
C MET A 45 -9.86 -14.32 -2.98
N GLY A 46 -8.69 -14.84 -2.63
CA GLY A 46 -7.93 -15.78 -3.46
C GLY A 46 -7.30 -15.12 -4.70
N VAL A 47 -7.17 -13.79 -4.71
CA VAL A 47 -6.54 -13.06 -5.80
C VAL A 47 -5.03 -12.95 -5.54
N VAL A 48 -4.24 -13.44 -6.49
CA VAL A 48 -2.77 -13.35 -6.47
C VAL A 48 -2.34 -12.15 -7.31
N ILE A 49 -1.46 -11.32 -6.74
CA ILE A 49 -0.78 -10.26 -7.48
C ILE A 49 0.45 -10.89 -8.12
N ASP A 50 0.57 -10.79 -9.43
CA ASP A 50 1.73 -11.28 -10.17
C ASP A 50 2.95 -10.36 -9.98
N HIS A 51 4.08 -10.78 -10.52
CA HIS A 51 5.32 -10.02 -10.51
C HIS A 51 5.81 -9.87 -11.93
N LEU A 52 6.39 -8.71 -12.23
CA LEU A 52 7.02 -8.49 -13.52
C LEU A 52 8.15 -9.52 -13.71
N SER A 53 8.20 -10.14 -14.89
CA SER A 53 9.34 -10.95 -15.28
C SER A 53 10.59 -10.07 -15.46
N ASP A 54 11.77 -10.68 -15.41
CA ASP A 54 13.03 -9.97 -15.65
C ASP A 54 13.03 -9.22 -16.99
N ASP A 55 12.45 -9.81 -18.02
CA ASP A 55 12.28 -9.19 -19.34
C ASP A 55 11.32 -7.99 -19.29
N GLN A 56 10.22 -8.08 -18.55
CA GLN A 56 9.28 -6.96 -18.37
C GLN A 56 9.91 -5.81 -17.58
N ILE A 57 10.71 -6.12 -16.55
CA ILE A 57 11.48 -5.12 -15.79
C ILE A 57 12.51 -4.44 -16.70
N LYS A 58 13.26 -5.23 -17.47
CA LYS A 58 14.26 -4.71 -18.42
C LYS A 58 13.61 -3.85 -19.49
N TYR A 59 12.46 -4.25 -20.02
CA TYR A 59 11.71 -3.47 -21.01
C TYR A 59 11.22 -2.13 -20.42
N THR A 60 10.66 -2.14 -19.22
CA THR A 60 10.13 -0.92 -18.56
C THR A 60 11.22 0.05 -18.09
N THR A 61 12.43 -0.44 -17.83
CA THR A 61 13.57 0.39 -17.35
C THR A 61 14.61 0.69 -18.42
N GLY A 62 14.54 0.02 -19.58
CA GLY A 62 15.48 0.16 -20.68
C GLY A 62 15.13 1.30 -21.64
N TRP A 63 16.14 2.02 -22.12
CA TRP A 63 15.99 3.10 -23.10
C TRP A 63 16.13 2.63 -24.57
N GLN A 64 16.53 1.36 -24.78
CA GLN A 64 16.86 0.80 -26.09
C GLN A 64 15.63 0.28 -26.87
N GLU A 65 14.53 0.02 -26.16
CA GLU A 65 13.29 -0.55 -26.71
C GLU A 65 12.15 0.49 -26.69
N GLY A 66 12.46 1.77 -26.45
CA GLY A 66 11.49 2.88 -26.44
C GLY A 66 11.62 3.83 -27.63
N THR A 67 10.49 4.44 -28.05
CA THR A 67 10.43 5.67 -28.88
C THR A 67 11.01 6.87 -28.17
#